data_AF-A0A9W8QJS6-F1
#
_entry.id   AF-A0A9W8QJS6-F1
#
_cell.length_a   1.000
_cell.length_b   1.000
_cell.length_c   1.000
_cell.angle_alpha   90.00
_cell.angle_beta   90.00
_cell.angle_gamma   90.00
#
_symmetry.space_group_name_H-M   'P 1'
#
loop_
_entity.id
_entity.type
_entity.pdbx_description
1 polymer ?
#
loop_
_entity_poly.entity_id
_entity_poly.type
_entity_poly.pdbx_seq_one_letter_code
_entity_poly.pdbx_strand_id
1 'polypeptide(L)'
;MTLIHYLESSPVQALGSLAKLLTSPVVTGAALLAFTQAPPELQAEVVRRLSFLGDNVKPETVELALKVVFGWGLVKGVNAVLNSAASNAWRLTKAPGWDWQNEVAVVTGGCSGIGRNVVEQLTAKGVKCAILDVQALPKGLEGHRHIRYFKCDVTDPESVNKAADAVRAEYGHPSILVNNAGITVPKSILEIPPATLNKVFAVNTISHWYTVQAFVPHMVEVNKGHVVTVASMASFVALAKGADYSATKAAALAFHESLNSELRNTYDATGVLTTVVHPNFVATPLVAKFSSELEKGGIRLLTSDDVARQLTNQVFARRGAQVVCPERLQFITGFRSLPAWIQFPVRNMIAANSKNI
;
A
#
# COMPACT_ATOMS: atom_id res chain seq x y z
N MET A 1 3.85 27.27 0.93
CA MET A 1 2.74 26.40 1.36
C MET A 1 2.60 25.29 0.32
N THR A 2 3.09 24.09 0.63
CA THR A 2 3.31 23.00 -0.36
C THR A 2 1.97 22.42 -0.85
N LEU A 3 1.86 22.00 -2.12
CA LEU A 3 0.68 21.29 -2.66
C LEU A 3 0.29 20.08 -1.78
N ILE A 4 1.29 19.42 -1.19
CA ILE A 4 1.14 18.30 -0.24
C ILE A 4 0.47 18.76 1.06
N HIS A 5 0.84 19.94 1.59
CA HIS A 5 0.25 20.51 2.80
C HIS A 5 -1.23 20.87 2.61
N TYR A 6 -1.59 21.41 1.44
CA TYR A 6 -2.98 21.68 1.08
C TYR A 6 -3.81 20.37 1.03
N LEU A 7 -3.27 19.34 0.38
CA LEU A 7 -3.90 18.01 0.27
C LEU A 7 -4.04 17.27 1.61
N GLU A 8 -3.35 17.71 2.68
CA GLU A 8 -3.29 17.07 4.00
C GLU A 8 -4.08 17.76 5.11
N SER A 9 -4.67 18.93 4.82
CA SER A 9 -5.44 19.71 5.79
C SER A 9 -6.81 19.09 6.12
N SER A 10 -7.30 19.30 7.37
CA SER A 10 -8.61 18.81 7.84
C SER A 10 -9.81 19.20 6.95
N PRO A 11 -9.89 20.43 6.38
CA PRO A 11 -10.91 20.80 5.42
C PRO A 11 -10.91 19.91 4.16
N VAL A 12 -9.72 19.52 3.68
CA VAL A 12 -9.60 18.63 2.52
C VAL A 12 -10.01 17.19 2.86
N GLN A 13 -9.87 16.76 4.11
CA GLN A 13 -10.38 15.45 4.54
C GLN A 13 -11.90 15.41 4.56
N ALA A 14 -12.56 16.46 5.07
CA ALA A 14 -14.01 16.60 5.03
C ALA A 14 -14.52 16.67 3.57
N LEU A 15 -13.83 17.45 2.72
CA LEU A 15 -14.10 17.51 1.28
C LEU A 15 -13.88 16.16 0.58
N GLY A 16 -12.89 15.36 0.99
CA GLY A 16 -12.64 14.03 0.45
C GLY A 16 -13.74 13.02 0.77
N SER A 17 -14.24 13.03 2.01
CA SER A 17 -15.40 12.22 2.43
C SER A 17 -16.67 12.65 1.70
N LEU A 18 -16.89 13.96 1.58
CA LEU A 18 -17.99 14.52 0.80
C LEU A 18 -17.87 14.16 -0.68
N ALA A 19 -16.68 14.23 -1.27
CA ALA A 19 -16.43 13.83 -2.65
C ALA A 19 -16.64 12.32 -2.88
N LYS A 20 -16.29 11.45 -1.92
CA LYS A 20 -16.61 10.01 -2.00
C LYS A 20 -18.14 9.79 -2.00
N LEU A 21 -18.88 10.50 -1.15
CA LEU A 21 -20.34 10.43 -1.12
C LEU A 21 -20.96 10.96 -2.42
N LEU A 22 -20.51 12.14 -2.86
CA LEU A 22 -20.97 12.80 -4.08
C LEU A 22 -20.55 12.08 -5.36
N THR A 23 -19.59 11.15 -5.32
CA THR A 23 -19.24 10.31 -6.48
C THR A 23 -19.74 8.87 -6.34
N SER A 24 -20.54 8.57 -5.30
CA SER A 24 -21.18 7.27 -5.16
C SER A 24 -22.29 7.13 -6.21
N PRO A 25 -22.27 6.09 -7.08
CA PRO A 25 -23.31 5.89 -8.07
C PRO A 25 -24.68 5.64 -7.43
N VAL A 26 -24.73 5.10 -6.21
CA VAL A 26 -25.99 4.89 -5.48
C VAL A 26 -26.61 6.23 -5.08
N VAL A 27 -25.82 7.12 -4.48
CA VAL A 27 -26.30 8.43 -4.01
C VAL A 27 -26.64 9.33 -5.20
N THR A 28 -25.75 9.41 -6.18
CA THR A 28 -25.92 10.25 -7.36
C THR A 28 -27.01 9.74 -8.29
N GLY A 29 -27.16 8.42 -8.41
CA GLY A 29 -28.25 7.80 -9.17
C GLY A 29 -29.61 8.05 -8.51
N ALA A 30 -29.70 7.91 -7.19
CA ALA A 30 -30.92 8.24 -6.45
C ALA A 30 -31.27 9.73 -6.54
N ALA A 31 -30.26 10.62 -6.44
CA ALA A 31 -30.45 12.06 -6.59
C ALA A 31 -30.89 12.43 -8.02
N LEU A 32 -30.29 11.82 -9.05
CA LEU A 32 -30.68 11.99 -10.44
C LEU A 32 -32.12 11.52 -10.68
N LEU A 33 -32.49 10.35 -10.18
CA LEU A 33 -33.85 9.82 -10.28
C LEU A 33 -34.86 10.73 -9.54
N ALA A 34 -34.55 11.14 -8.31
CA ALA A 34 -35.41 12.02 -7.53
C ALA A 34 -35.61 13.39 -8.22
N PHE A 35 -34.55 13.97 -8.79
CA PHE A 35 -34.62 15.25 -9.50
C PHE A 35 -35.42 15.13 -10.80
N THR A 36 -35.15 14.11 -11.62
CA THR A 36 -35.83 13.90 -12.91
C THR A 36 -37.31 13.54 -12.77
N GLN A 37 -37.70 12.89 -11.67
CA GLN A 37 -39.09 12.55 -11.37
C GLN A 37 -39.82 13.63 -10.56
N ALA A 38 -39.12 14.67 -10.09
CA ALA A 38 -39.74 15.73 -9.29
C ALA A 38 -40.63 16.65 -10.15
N PRO A 39 -41.76 17.13 -9.59
CA PRO A 39 -42.54 18.21 -10.18
C PRO A 39 -41.68 19.45 -10.50
N PRO A 40 -42.04 20.23 -11.56
CA PRO A 40 -41.27 21.42 -11.96
C PRO A 40 -41.05 22.43 -10.83
N GLU A 41 -41.99 22.57 -9.90
CA GLU A 41 -41.90 23.44 -8.73
C GLU A 41 -40.76 23.05 -7.79
N LEU A 42 -40.58 21.75 -7.56
CA LEU A 42 -39.51 21.21 -6.72
C LEU A 42 -38.14 21.29 -7.42
N GLN A 43 -38.11 21.08 -8.74
CA GLN A 43 -36.89 21.31 -9.52
C GLN A 43 -36.46 22.78 -9.46
N ALA A 44 -37.41 23.71 -9.58
CA ALA A 44 -37.17 25.14 -9.46
C ALA A 44 -36.67 25.52 -8.05
N GLU A 45 -37.22 24.91 -7.00
CA GLU A 45 -36.74 25.12 -5.62
C GLU A 45 -35.32 24.60 -5.41
N VAL A 46 -34.97 23.44 -5.96
CA VAL A 46 -33.60 22.91 -5.93
C VAL A 46 -32.64 23.85 -6.66
N VAL A 47 -33.02 24.32 -7.85
CA VAL A 47 -32.24 25.31 -8.61
C VAL A 47 -32.09 26.61 -7.81
N ARG A 48 -33.16 27.10 -7.18
CA ARG A 48 -33.12 28.31 -6.33
C ARG A 48 -32.15 28.14 -5.16
N ARG A 49 -32.09 26.96 -4.55
CA ARG A 49 -31.13 26.66 -3.47
C ARG A 49 -29.69 26.52 -3.97
N LEU A 50 -29.49 26.23 -5.25
CA LEU A 50 -28.18 26.14 -5.90
C LEU A 50 -27.75 27.45 -6.58
N SER A 51 -28.56 28.51 -6.53
CA SER A 51 -28.26 29.81 -7.15
C SER A 51 -26.98 30.46 -6.61
N PHE A 52 -26.52 30.10 -5.41
CA PHE A 52 -25.23 30.53 -4.87
C PHE A 52 -24.03 30.07 -5.73
N LEU A 53 -24.21 29.06 -6.60
CA LEU A 53 -23.21 28.58 -7.55
C LEU A 53 -23.16 29.43 -8.84
N GLY A 54 -24.11 30.35 -9.03
CA GLY A 54 -24.15 31.30 -10.15
C GLY A 54 -25.56 31.57 -10.67
N ASP A 55 -25.74 32.71 -11.33
CA ASP A 55 -27.06 33.20 -11.78
C ASP A 55 -27.67 32.40 -12.96
N ASN A 56 -26.89 31.51 -13.59
CA ASN A 56 -27.29 30.76 -14.78
C ASN A 56 -27.63 29.28 -14.51
N VAL A 57 -27.82 28.88 -13.25
CA VAL A 57 -28.21 27.49 -12.93
C VAL A 57 -29.63 27.24 -13.43
N LYS A 58 -29.79 26.39 -14.44
CA LYS A 58 -31.08 25.92 -14.94
C LYS A 58 -31.32 24.47 -14.52
N PRO A 59 -32.58 23.98 -14.49
CA PRO A 59 -32.88 22.57 -14.19
C PRO A 59 -32.09 21.60 -15.07
N GLU A 60 -31.97 21.90 -16.37
CA GLU A 60 -31.18 21.12 -17.34
C GLU A 60 -29.70 21.03 -16.96
N THR A 61 -29.12 22.12 -16.44
CA THR A 61 -27.72 22.16 -15.99
C THR A 61 -27.52 21.28 -14.75
N VAL A 62 -28.48 21.31 -13.82
CA VAL A 62 -28.47 20.44 -12.62
C VAL A 62 -28.60 18.98 -13.01
N GLU A 63 -29.52 18.65 -13.92
CA GLU A 63 -29.69 17.29 -14.44
C GLU A 63 -28.42 16.80 -15.15
N LEU A 64 -27.82 17.62 -16.02
CA LEU A 64 -26.58 17.28 -16.70
C LEU A 64 -25.44 17.05 -15.70
N ALA A 65 -25.30 17.92 -14.69
CA ALA A 65 -24.29 17.75 -13.65
C ALA A 65 -24.49 16.44 -12.88
N LEU A 66 -25.73 16.11 -12.50
CA LEU A 66 -26.05 14.85 -11.83
C LEU A 66 -25.74 13.64 -12.73
N LYS A 67 -26.05 13.68 -14.03
CA LYS A 67 -25.70 12.63 -15.00
C LYS A 67 -24.19 12.46 -15.12
N VAL A 68 -23.43 13.55 -15.21
CA VAL A 68 -21.96 13.52 -15.31
C VAL A 68 -21.35 12.90 -14.06
N VAL A 69 -21.78 13.35 -12.88
CA VAL A 69 -21.23 12.85 -11.61
C VAL A 69 -21.65 11.39 -11.35
N PHE A 70 -22.88 11.01 -11.70
CA PHE A 70 -23.33 9.61 -11.68
C PHE A 70 -22.53 8.73 -12.64
N GLY A 71 -22.36 9.16 -13.90
CA GLY A 71 -21.56 8.47 -14.90
C GLY A 71 -20.11 8.31 -14.47
N TRP A 72 -19.51 9.35 -13.89
CA TRP A 72 -18.16 9.29 -13.30
C TRP A 72 -18.09 8.29 -12.13
N GLY A 73 -19.10 8.28 -11.26
CA GLY A 73 -19.23 7.31 -10.16
C GLY A 73 -19.31 5.88 -10.67
N LEU A 74 -20.10 5.63 -11.72
CA LEU A 74 -20.19 4.32 -12.38
C LEU A 74 -18.84 3.90 -12.98
N VAL A 75 -18.17 4.77 -13.73
CA VAL A 75 -16.85 4.48 -14.32
C VAL A 75 -15.84 4.12 -13.23
N LYS A 76 -15.80 4.88 -12.13
CA LYS A 76 -14.93 4.58 -10.99
C LYS A 76 -15.28 3.25 -10.33
N GLY A 77 -16.56 2.97 -10.12
CA GLY A 77 -17.03 1.72 -9.52
C GLY A 77 -16.69 0.51 -10.37
N VAL A 78 -17.01 0.55 -11.67
CA VAL A 78 -16.67 -0.50 -12.65
C VAL A 78 -15.16 -0.69 -12.71
N ASN A 79 -14.37 0.39 -12.81
CA ASN A 79 -12.92 0.32 -12.82
C ASN A 79 -12.36 -0.31 -11.53
N ALA A 80 -12.92 -0.01 -10.36
CA ALA A 80 -12.50 -0.62 -9.10
C ALA A 80 -12.78 -2.13 -9.08
N VAL A 81 -13.95 -2.57 -9.58
CA VAL A 81 -14.28 -4.00 -9.72
C VAL A 81 -13.34 -4.68 -10.70
N LEU A 82 -13.08 -4.08 -11.87
CA LEU A 82 -12.18 -4.62 -12.88
C LEU A 82 -10.74 -4.72 -12.36
N ASN A 83 -10.23 -3.70 -11.69
CA ASN A 83 -8.90 -3.75 -11.07
C ASN A 83 -8.82 -4.85 -10.01
N SER A 84 -9.83 -4.94 -9.14
CA SER A 84 -9.90 -5.99 -8.12
C SER A 84 -9.99 -7.38 -8.74
N ALA A 85 -10.77 -7.57 -9.82
CA ALA A 85 -10.84 -8.84 -10.54
C ALA A 85 -9.49 -9.17 -11.18
N ALA A 86 -8.88 -8.23 -11.91
CA ALA A 86 -7.59 -8.40 -12.56
C ALA A 86 -6.47 -8.72 -11.56
N SER A 87 -6.43 -8.08 -10.39
CA SER A 87 -5.48 -8.39 -9.31
C SER A 87 -5.71 -9.75 -8.65
N ASN A 88 -6.82 -10.44 -8.94
CA ASN A 88 -7.21 -11.70 -8.32
C ASN A 88 -7.50 -12.81 -9.36
N ALA A 89 -6.79 -12.80 -10.50
CA ALA A 89 -6.99 -13.76 -11.59
C ALA A 89 -8.46 -13.84 -12.05
N TRP A 90 -9.09 -12.67 -12.19
CA TRP A 90 -10.50 -12.47 -12.54
C TRP A 90 -11.53 -13.04 -11.57
N ARG A 91 -11.10 -13.43 -10.36
CA ARG A 91 -11.97 -13.88 -9.28
C ARG A 91 -12.74 -12.72 -8.65
N LEU A 92 -14.07 -12.80 -8.73
CA LEU A 92 -14.97 -11.82 -8.11
C LEU A 92 -15.17 -12.06 -6.62
N THR A 93 -15.05 -13.32 -6.17
CA THR A 93 -15.18 -13.72 -4.77
C THR A 93 -13.84 -13.69 -4.03
N LYS A 94 -13.88 -13.74 -2.69
CA LYS A 94 -12.70 -13.89 -1.84
C LYS A 94 -12.05 -15.27 -2.02
N ALA A 95 -10.74 -15.40 -1.83
CA ALA A 95 -10.10 -16.70 -1.90
C ALA A 95 -10.65 -17.66 -0.80
N PRO A 96 -10.97 -18.92 -1.15
CA PRO A 96 -11.41 -19.93 -0.20
C PRO A 96 -10.24 -20.53 0.60
N GLY A 97 -10.52 -21.40 1.57
CA GLY A 97 -9.49 -22.24 2.23
C GLY A 97 -8.61 -21.53 3.27
N TRP A 98 -9.06 -20.38 3.80
CA TRP A 98 -8.36 -19.63 4.85
C TRP A 98 -9.01 -19.86 6.21
N ASP A 99 -8.21 -20.27 7.19
CA ASP A 99 -8.58 -20.40 8.59
C ASP A 99 -7.48 -19.81 9.46
N TRP A 100 -7.71 -18.59 9.97
CA TRP A 100 -6.70 -17.75 10.60
C TRP A 100 -5.96 -18.42 11.77
N GLN A 101 -6.60 -19.33 12.52
CA GLN A 101 -5.95 -20.03 13.64
C GLN A 101 -4.93 -21.09 13.17
N ASN A 102 -5.07 -21.55 11.93
CA ASN A 102 -4.23 -22.54 11.28
C ASN A 102 -3.27 -21.91 10.26
N GLU A 103 -3.36 -20.60 10.02
CA GLU A 103 -2.41 -19.90 9.15
C GLU A 103 -1.11 -19.55 9.86
N VAL A 104 -0.03 -19.58 9.08
CA VAL A 104 1.31 -19.23 9.51
C VAL A 104 1.81 -18.09 8.62
N ALA A 105 2.22 -16.99 9.26
CA ALA A 105 2.76 -15.81 8.62
C ALA A 105 4.23 -15.63 8.94
N VAL A 106 5.06 -15.47 7.90
CA VAL A 106 6.45 -15.03 8.02
C VAL A 106 6.49 -13.52 7.79
N VAL A 107 7.05 -12.77 8.75
CA VAL A 107 7.20 -11.31 8.64
C VAL A 107 8.67 -10.94 8.80
N THR A 108 9.28 -10.43 7.73
CA THR A 108 10.66 -9.92 7.79
C THR A 108 10.68 -8.51 8.37
N GLY A 109 11.68 -8.18 9.20
CA GLY A 109 11.73 -6.88 9.88
C GLY A 109 10.61 -6.70 10.91
N GLY A 110 10.15 -7.80 11.52
CA GLY A 110 8.97 -7.82 12.40
C GLY A 110 9.23 -7.32 13.83
N CYS A 111 10.46 -6.95 14.21
CA CYS A 111 10.77 -6.46 15.55
C CYS A 111 10.48 -4.96 15.75
N SER A 112 10.21 -4.20 14.67
CA SER A 112 10.01 -2.75 14.76
C SER A 112 9.04 -2.19 13.70
N GLY A 113 8.63 -0.94 13.87
CA GLY A 113 7.90 -0.17 12.86
C GLY A 113 6.63 -0.84 12.34
N ILE A 114 6.47 -0.86 11.01
CA ILE A 114 5.31 -1.47 10.33
C ILE A 114 5.26 -2.97 10.60
N GLY A 115 6.40 -3.67 10.48
CA GLY A 115 6.48 -5.12 10.66
C GLY A 115 5.99 -5.58 12.02
N ARG A 116 6.36 -4.87 13.10
CA ARG A 116 5.86 -5.15 14.44
C ARG A 116 4.34 -5.03 14.52
N ASN A 117 3.76 -3.95 14.01
CA ASN A 117 2.31 -3.74 14.06
C ASN A 117 1.57 -4.76 13.18
N VAL A 118 2.17 -5.19 12.06
CA VAL A 118 1.64 -6.29 11.24
C VAL A 118 1.59 -7.58 12.06
N VAL A 119 2.66 -7.92 12.78
CA VAL A 119 2.69 -9.11 13.65
C VAL A 119 1.59 -9.02 14.72
N GLU A 120 1.51 -7.90 15.45
CA GLU A 120 0.51 -7.71 16.52
C GLU A 120 -0.94 -7.86 15.99
N GLN A 121 -1.23 -7.33 14.80
CA GLN A 121 -2.56 -7.43 14.20
C GLN A 121 -2.87 -8.82 13.62
N LEU A 122 -1.88 -9.52 13.06
CA LEU A 122 -2.02 -10.90 12.60
C LEU A 122 -2.29 -11.85 13.77
N THR A 123 -1.51 -11.75 14.85
CA THR A 123 -1.69 -12.59 16.03
C THR A 123 -2.97 -12.29 16.79
N ALA A 124 -3.47 -11.05 16.75
CA ALA A 124 -4.79 -10.70 17.27
C ALA A 124 -5.95 -11.44 16.56
N LYS A 125 -5.74 -11.88 15.30
CA LYS A 125 -6.68 -12.77 14.58
C LYS A 125 -6.38 -14.27 14.76
N GLY A 126 -5.36 -14.60 15.55
CA GLY A 126 -4.93 -15.97 15.85
C GLY A 126 -3.94 -16.57 14.87
N VAL A 127 -3.44 -15.79 13.91
CA VAL A 127 -2.38 -16.24 12.98
C VAL A 127 -1.10 -16.48 13.76
N LYS A 128 -0.42 -17.59 13.48
CA LYS A 128 0.92 -17.87 14.04
C LYS A 128 1.95 -17.06 13.25
N CYS A 129 2.74 -16.23 13.93
CA CYS A 129 3.73 -15.37 13.31
C CYS A 129 5.16 -15.84 13.59
N ALA A 130 5.92 -16.06 12.52
CA ALA A 130 7.37 -16.19 12.54
C ALA A 130 8.01 -14.84 12.17
N ILE A 131 8.71 -14.24 13.13
CA ILE A 131 9.45 -12.99 12.92
C ILE A 131 10.87 -13.34 12.47
N LEU A 132 11.27 -12.83 11.31
CA LEU A 132 12.65 -12.86 10.83
C LEU A 132 13.24 -11.46 10.96
N ASP A 133 14.20 -11.28 11.86
CA ASP A 133 14.85 -10.00 12.08
C ASP A 133 16.28 -10.19 12.58
N VAL A 134 17.12 -9.18 12.38
CA VAL A 134 18.47 -9.10 12.96
C VAL A 134 18.44 -8.46 14.35
N GLN A 135 17.39 -7.67 14.64
CA GLN A 135 17.16 -7.05 15.93
C GLN A 135 16.57 -8.05 16.92
N ALA A 136 16.96 -7.92 18.20
CA ALA A 136 16.37 -8.71 19.27
C ALA A 136 14.85 -8.48 19.34
N LEU A 137 14.12 -9.54 19.70
CA LEU A 137 12.67 -9.47 19.91
C LEU A 137 12.37 -8.42 21.01
N PRO A 138 11.46 -7.46 20.77
CA PRO A 138 11.09 -6.50 21.81
C PRO A 138 10.32 -7.20 22.93
N LYS A 139 10.55 -6.76 24.17
CA LYS A 139 9.90 -7.29 25.39
C LYS A 139 8.38 -7.44 25.29
N GLY A 140 7.72 -6.53 24.56
CA GLY A 140 6.26 -6.59 24.37
C GLY A 140 5.76 -7.78 23.55
N LEU A 141 6.64 -8.48 22.83
CA LEU A 141 6.31 -9.68 22.04
C LEU A 141 6.87 -10.97 22.66
N GLU A 142 7.70 -10.87 23.71
CA GLU A 142 8.25 -12.02 24.41
C GLU A 142 7.14 -12.83 25.09
N GLY A 143 7.24 -14.16 25.03
CA GLY A 143 6.25 -15.07 25.63
C GLY A 143 4.88 -15.10 24.94
N HIS A 144 4.66 -14.34 23.86
CA HIS A 144 3.40 -14.38 23.13
C HIS A 144 3.22 -15.74 22.44
N ARG A 145 2.13 -16.46 22.77
CA ARG A 145 1.92 -17.87 22.37
C ARG A 145 2.01 -18.11 20.85
N HIS A 146 1.54 -17.14 20.06
CA HIS A 146 1.48 -17.20 18.59
C HIS A 146 2.71 -16.61 17.89
N ILE A 147 3.72 -16.12 18.63
CA ILE A 147 4.91 -15.49 18.04
C ILE A 147 6.12 -16.40 18.27
N ARG A 148 6.92 -16.59 17.24
CA ARG A 148 8.28 -17.14 17.33
C ARG A 148 9.24 -16.22 16.61
N TYR A 149 10.40 -16.05 17.22
CA TYR A 149 11.47 -15.21 16.72
C TYR A 149 12.59 -16.08 16.15
N PHE A 150 13.03 -15.74 14.95
CA PHE A 150 14.16 -16.36 14.28
C PHE A 150 15.15 -15.26 13.93
N LYS A 151 16.32 -15.28 14.57
CA LYS A 151 17.40 -14.34 14.23
C LYS A 151 17.84 -14.63 12.80
N CYS A 152 17.59 -13.71 11.89
CA CYS A 152 17.80 -13.91 10.47
C CYS A 152 18.31 -12.64 9.81
N ASP A 153 19.46 -12.72 9.14
CA ASP A 153 19.88 -11.69 8.20
C ASP A 153 19.31 -12.05 6.82
N VAL A 154 18.33 -11.28 6.37
CA VAL A 154 17.64 -11.53 5.09
C VAL A 154 18.53 -11.26 3.87
N THR A 155 19.73 -10.70 4.06
CA THR A 155 20.72 -10.53 2.99
C THR A 155 21.55 -11.79 2.74
N ASP A 156 21.49 -12.76 3.65
CA ASP A 156 22.18 -14.04 3.54
C ASP A 156 21.18 -15.16 3.20
N PRO A 157 21.25 -15.76 1.99
CA PRO A 157 20.34 -16.83 1.60
C PRO A 157 20.46 -18.08 2.50
N GLU A 158 21.62 -18.38 3.07
CA GLU A 158 21.75 -19.49 4.01
C GLU A 158 21.02 -19.20 5.32
N SER A 159 21.13 -17.97 5.84
CA SER A 159 20.39 -17.53 7.02
C SER A 159 18.87 -17.64 6.79
N VAL A 160 18.39 -17.22 5.62
CA VAL A 160 16.97 -17.34 5.25
C VAL A 160 16.53 -18.79 5.15
N ASN A 161 17.31 -19.67 4.52
CA ASN A 161 16.98 -21.10 4.40
C ASN A 161 16.94 -21.80 5.78
N LYS A 162 17.92 -21.54 6.64
CA LYS A 162 17.94 -22.05 8.02
C LYS A 162 16.72 -21.58 8.82
N ALA A 163 16.34 -20.30 8.70
CA ALA A 163 15.14 -19.79 9.32
C ALA A 163 13.87 -20.43 8.74
N ALA A 164 13.82 -20.68 7.43
CA ALA A 164 12.68 -21.31 6.79
C ALA A 164 12.48 -22.77 7.25
N ASP A 165 13.56 -23.53 7.38
CA ASP A 165 13.52 -24.90 7.94
C ASP A 165 13.03 -24.90 9.38
N ALA A 166 13.53 -23.98 10.21
CA ALA A 166 13.10 -23.84 11.59
C ALA A 166 11.63 -23.43 11.72
N VAL A 167 11.15 -22.53 10.86
CA VAL A 167 9.72 -22.15 10.79
C VAL A 167 8.86 -23.35 10.42
N ARG A 168 9.28 -24.12 9.40
CA ARG A 168 8.56 -25.34 8.98
C ARG A 168 8.49 -26.38 10.09
N ALA A 169 9.58 -26.57 10.83
CA ALA A 169 9.62 -27.50 11.95
C ALA A 169 8.68 -27.09 13.11
N GLU A 170 8.60 -25.79 13.42
CA GLU A 170 7.84 -25.28 14.56
C GLU A 170 6.34 -25.10 14.23
N TYR A 171 6.02 -24.62 13.03
CA TYR A 171 4.66 -24.19 12.67
C TYR A 171 4.08 -24.88 11.44
N GLY A 172 4.88 -25.62 10.67
CA GLY A 172 4.50 -26.11 9.36
C GLY A 172 4.71 -25.06 8.26
N HIS A 173 4.09 -25.28 7.10
CA HIS A 173 4.31 -24.44 5.92
C HIS A 173 3.61 -23.08 6.04
N PRO A 174 4.34 -21.96 5.89
CA PRO A 174 3.74 -20.62 5.83
C PRO A 174 2.75 -20.46 4.68
N SER A 175 1.64 -19.79 4.96
CA SER A 175 0.64 -19.37 3.97
C SER A 175 0.68 -17.87 3.70
N ILE A 176 1.35 -17.09 4.55
CA ILE A 176 1.53 -15.65 4.38
C ILE A 176 3.02 -15.33 4.45
N LEU A 177 3.54 -14.60 3.47
CA LEU A 177 4.88 -14.04 3.49
C LEU A 177 4.79 -12.52 3.39
N VAL A 178 5.30 -11.80 4.39
CA VAL A 178 5.38 -10.34 4.39
C VAL A 178 6.85 -9.93 4.26
N ASN A 179 7.23 -9.57 3.04
CA ASN A 179 8.51 -8.94 2.72
C ASN A 179 8.46 -7.46 3.15
N ASN A 180 8.86 -7.20 4.39
CA ASN A 180 8.79 -5.88 5.03
C ASN A 180 10.16 -5.32 5.44
N ALA A 181 11.17 -6.16 5.70
CA ALA A 181 12.50 -5.70 6.08
C ALA A 181 13.02 -4.62 5.11
N GLY A 182 13.53 -3.53 5.67
CA GLY A 182 13.96 -2.39 4.87
C GLY A 182 14.86 -1.45 5.64
N ILE A 183 15.81 -0.84 4.93
CA ILE A 183 16.69 0.20 5.44
C ILE A 183 16.74 1.38 4.47
N THR A 184 17.14 2.54 5.00
CA THR A 184 17.45 3.72 4.20
C THR A 184 18.58 4.48 4.86
N VAL A 185 19.41 5.14 4.07
CA VAL A 185 20.40 6.09 4.56
C VAL A 185 20.33 7.31 3.63
N PRO A 186 19.73 8.44 4.05
CA PRO A 186 19.60 9.59 3.20
C PRO A 186 20.98 10.17 2.89
N LYS A 187 21.43 10.02 1.64
CA LYS A 187 22.70 10.53 1.12
C LYS A 187 22.53 10.92 -0.34
N SER A 188 23.29 11.93 -0.78
CA SER A 188 23.31 12.28 -2.20
C SER A 188 23.92 11.13 -3.02
N ILE A 189 23.55 11.06 -4.30
CA ILE A 189 24.04 10.01 -5.21
C ILE A 189 25.57 10.03 -5.34
N LEU A 190 26.20 11.19 -5.13
CA LEU A 190 27.65 11.37 -5.24
C LEU A 190 28.40 11.00 -3.95
N GLU A 191 27.71 10.85 -2.82
CA GLU A 191 28.31 10.70 -1.49
C GLU A 191 27.97 9.38 -0.82
N ILE A 192 27.11 8.55 -1.43
CA ILE A 192 26.74 7.26 -0.87
C ILE A 192 27.91 6.28 -0.95
N PRO A 193 28.39 5.71 0.18
CA PRO A 193 29.48 4.74 0.15
C PRO A 193 29.01 3.45 -0.55
N PRO A 194 29.87 2.78 -1.37
CA PRO A 194 29.51 1.55 -2.06
C PRO A 194 28.95 0.45 -1.13
N ALA A 195 29.53 0.30 0.07
CA ALA A 195 29.04 -0.68 1.06
C ALA A 195 27.61 -0.37 1.55
N THR A 196 27.26 0.92 1.70
CA THR A 196 25.89 1.33 2.07
C THR A 196 24.93 1.07 0.92
N LEU A 197 25.32 1.44 -0.30
CA LEU A 197 24.53 1.18 -1.51
C LEU A 197 24.21 -0.31 -1.66
N ASN A 198 25.24 -1.17 -1.60
CA ASN A 198 25.08 -2.62 -1.71
C ASN A 198 24.17 -3.16 -0.62
N LYS A 199 24.31 -2.69 0.63
CA LYS A 199 23.47 -3.13 1.74
C LYS A 199 22.00 -2.75 1.55
N VAL A 200 21.71 -1.54 1.08
CA VAL A 200 20.34 -1.07 0.81
C VAL A 200 19.68 -1.93 -0.27
N PHE A 201 20.39 -2.24 -1.36
CA PHE A 201 19.89 -3.16 -2.39
C PHE A 201 19.74 -4.60 -1.89
N ALA A 202 20.69 -5.09 -1.09
CA ALA A 202 20.62 -6.43 -0.53
C ALA A 202 19.38 -6.61 0.35
N VAL A 203 19.12 -5.66 1.26
CA VAL A 203 17.98 -5.73 2.18
C VAL A 203 16.66 -5.44 1.48
N ASN A 204 16.54 -4.34 0.73
CA ASN A 204 15.25 -3.85 0.23
C ASN A 204 14.78 -4.55 -1.06
N THR A 205 15.70 -5.20 -1.77
CA THR A 205 15.47 -5.78 -3.09
C THR A 205 15.83 -7.25 -3.09
N ILE A 206 17.12 -7.60 -3.04
CA ILE A 206 17.61 -8.97 -3.29
C ILE A 206 17.03 -9.96 -2.27
N SER A 207 16.88 -9.57 -1.01
CA SER A 207 16.30 -10.41 0.04
C SER A 207 14.92 -10.98 -0.32
N HIS A 208 14.12 -10.27 -1.13
CA HIS A 208 12.80 -10.73 -1.55
C HIS A 208 12.86 -11.98 -2.42
N TRP A 209 13.92 -12.15 -3.22
CA TRP A 209 14.14 -13.38 -3.97
C TRP A 209 14.38 -14.55 -3.02
N TYR A 210 15.26 -14.36 -2.03
CA TYR A 210 15.60 -15.42 -1.07
C TYR A 210 14.38 -15.87 -0.27
N THR A 211 13.58 -14.94 0.23
CA THR A 211 12.37 -15.28 0.99
C THR A 211 11.31 -15.93 0.12
N VAL A 212 11.12 -15.45 -1.12
CA VAL A 212 10.17 -16.09 -2.04
C VAL A 212 10.61 -17.51 -2.40
N GLN A 213 11.88 -17.72 -2.73
CA GLN A 213 12.43 -19.04 -3.00
C GLN A 213 12.30 -19.99 -1.80
N ALA A 214 12.44 -19.48 -0.57
CA ALA A 214 12.37 -20.29 0.64
C ALA A 214 10.93 -20.65 1.09
N PHE A 215 9.95 -19.76 0.84
CA PHE A 215 8.60 -19.88 1.44
C PHE A 215 7.46 -20.08 0.43
N VAL A 216 7.61 -19.66 -0.82
CA VAL A 216 6.53 -19.71 -1.83
C VAL A 216 6.36 -21.06 -2.53
N PRO A 217 7.37 -21.95 -2.69
CA PRO A 217 7.17 -23.21 -3.41
C PRO A 217 6.00 -24.05 -2.91
N HIS A 218 5.82 -24.19 -1.59
CA HIS A 218 4.68 -24.92 -1.04
C HIS A 218 3.35 -24.18 -1.28
N MET A 219 3.33 -22.84 -1.24
CA MET A 219 2.12 -22.06 -1.58
C MET A 219 1.67 -22.32 -3.02
N VAL A 220 2.63 -22.47 -3.94
CA VAL A 220 2.38 -22.86 -5.34
C VAL A 220 1.84 -24.29 -5.41
N GLU A 221 2.49 -25.24 -4.74
CA GLU A 221 2.09 -26.65 -4.71
C GLU A 221 0.64 -26.83 -4.24
N VAL A 222 0.23 -26.16 -3.16
CA VAL A 222 -1.14 -26.23 -2.64
C VAL A 222 -2.08 -25.18 -3.23
N ASN A 223 -1.60 -24.38 -4.19
CA ASN A 223 -2.29 -23.27 -4.83
C ASN A 223 -3.02 -22.35 -3.82
N LYS A 224 -2.35 -22.04 -2.71
CA LYS A 224 -2.88 -21.22 -1.62
C LYS A 224 -1.75 -20.50 -0.90
N GLY A 225 -1.82 -19.18 -0.90
CA GLY A 225 -0.93 -18.34 -0.10
C GLY A 225 -1.20 -16.86 -0.31
N HIS A 226 -0.44 -16.01 0.38
CA HIS A 226 -0.46 -14.57 0.19
C HIS A 226 0.94 -13.98 0.38
N VAL A 227 1.53 -13.48 -0.71
CA VAL A 227 2.81 -12.78 -0.68
C VAL A 227 2.57 -11.28 -0.66
N VAL A 228 3.08 -10.61 0.37
CA VAL A 228 3.00 -9.17 0.56
C VAL A 228 4.37 -8.55 0.38
N THR A 229 4.48 -7.58 -0.54
CA THR A 229 5.69 -6.78 -0.76
C THR A 229 5.50 -5.37 -0.23
N VAL A 230 6.26 -4.97 0.79
CA VAL A 230 6.21 -3.59 1.32
C VAL A 230 7.19 -2.70 0.54
N ALA A 231 6.65 -2.03 -0.49
CA ALA A 231 7.35 -1.08 -1.32
C ALA A 231 7.29 0.33 -0.70
N SER A 232 7.03 1.37 -1.49
CA SER A 232 6.85 2.76 -1.03
C SER A 232 6.22 3.63 -2.12
N MET A 233 5.72 4.81 -1.77
CA MET A 233 5.47 5.87 -2.76
C MET A 233 6.72 6.27 -3.56
N ALA A 234 7.91 6.03 -3.00
CA ALA A 234 9.19 6.19 -3.70
C ALA A 234 9.34 5.26 -4.93
N SER A 235 8.49 4.24 -5.07
CA SER A 235 8.39 3.42 -6.29
C SER A 235 7.91 4.22 -7.50
N PHE A 236 7.20 5.33 -7.31
CA PHE A 236 6.64 6.16 -8.39
C PHE A 236 7.33 7.51 -8.50
N VAL A 237 7.65 8.13 -7.35
CA VAL A 237 8.26 9.45 -7.26
C VAL A 237 9.60 9.34 -6.55
N ALA A 238 10.70 9.47 -7.32
CA ALA A 238 12.05 9.38 -6.76
C ALA A 238 12.38 10.60 -5.89
N LEU A 239 13.11 10.35 -4.80
CA LEU A 239 13.49 11.35 -3.81
C LEU A 239 14.94 11.80 -4.02
N ALA A 240 15.19 13.11 -3.94
CA ALA A 240 16.55 13.63 -3.82
C ALA A 240 17.16 13.13 -2.49
N LYS A 241 18.47 12.85 -2.51
CA LYS A 241 19.19 12.19 -1.39
C LYS A 241 18.61 10.82 -0.97
N GLY A 242 17.80 10.19 -1.82
CA GLY A 242 17.25 8.86 -1.61
C GLY A 242 17.17 8.06 -2.91
N ALA A 243 18.18 8.23 -3.77
CA ALA A 243 18.23 7.61 -5.09
C ALA A 243 18.32 6.07 -4.99
N ASP A 244 19.18 5.57 -4.09
CA ASP A 244 19.28 4.16 -3.72
C ASP A 244 17.95 3.62 -3.19
N TYR A 245 17.34 4.29 -2.22
CA TYR A 245 16.05 3.88 -1.65
C TYR A 245 14.95 3.86 -2.72
N SER A 246 14.82 4.92 -3.51
CA SER A 246 13.82 5.01 -4.59
C SER A 246 14.04 3.93 -5.65
N ALA A 247 15.29 3.67 -6.03
CA ALA A 247 15.64 2.59 -6.96
C ALA A 247 15.26 1.22 -6.38
N THR A 248 15.57 0.94 -5.11
CA THR A 248 15.17 -0.33 -4.48
C THR A 248 13.66 -0.50 -4.36
N LYS A 249 12.91 0.56 -4.07
CA LYS A 249 11.44 0.49 -3.98
C LYS A 249 10.79 0.38 -5.36
N ALA A 250 11.38 0.95 -6.41
CA ALA A 250 10.96 0.68 -7.79
C ALA A 250 11.28 -0.76 -8.19
N ALA A 251 12.45 -1.29 -7.83
CA ALA A 251 12.83 -2.69 -8.07
C ALA A 251 11.92 -3.67 -7.32
N ALA A 252 11.52 -3.37 -6.08
CA ALA A 252 10.58 -4.18 -5.31
C ALA A 252 9.18 -4.22 -5.95
N LEU A 253 8.73 -3.13 -6.56
CA LEU A 253 7.48 -3.10 -7.34
C LEU A 253 7.60 -3.99 -8.59
N ALA A 254 8.67 -3.82 -9.38
CA ALA A 254 8.90 -4.65 -10.56
C ALA A 254 9.01 -6.14 -10.21
N PHE A 255 9.73 -6.48 -9.13
CA PHE A 255 9.79 -7.83 -8.59
C PHE A 255 8.40 -8.39 -8.27
N HIS A 256 7.55 -7.58 -7.63
CA HIS A 256 6.19 -7.99 -7.28
C HIS A 256 5.33 -8.27 -8.53
N GLU A 257 5.44 -7.42 -9.55
CA GLU A 257 4.72 -7.58 -10.82
C GLU A 257 5.16 -8.85 -11.57
N SER A 258 6.47 -9.11 -11.60
CA SER A 258 7.04 -10.35 -12.15
C SER A 258 6.56 -11.58 -11.39
N LEU A 259 6.67 -11.58 -10.05
CA LEU A 259 6.20 -12.69 -9.22
C LEU A 259 4.73 -12.99 -9.45
N ASN A 260 3.87 -11.98 -9.44
CA ASN A 260 2.43 -12.16 -9.69
C ASN A 260 2.17 -12.73 -11.10
N SER A 261 2.94 -12.30 -12.10
CA SER A 261 2.80 -12.80 -13.46
C SER A 261 3.26 -14.26 -13.59
N GLU A 262 4.37 -14.63 -12.97
CA GLU A 262 4.86 -16.02 -12.95
C GLU A 262 3.93 -16.94 -12.18
N LEU A 263 3.46 -16.53 -10.99
CA LEU A 263 2.49 -17.32 -10.21
C LEU A 263 1.27 -17.71 -11.05
N ARG A 264 0.77 -16.81 -11.90
CA ARG A 264 -0.40 -17.08 -12.74
C ARG A 264 -0.09 -17.86 -14.01
N ASN A 265 0.98 -17.48 -14.72
CA ASN A 265 1.19 -17.93 -16.10
C ASN A 265 2.26 -19.02 -16.23
N THR A 266 3.15 -19.13 -15.23
CA THR A 266 4.22 -20.14 -15.21
C THR A 266 3.86 -21.29 -14.29
N TYR A 267 3.29 -20.99 -13.10
CA TYR A 267 3.01 -21.99 -12.07
C TYR A 267 1.54 -22.38 -11.94
N ASP A 268 0.62 -21.74 -12.67
CA ASP A 268 -0.85 -21.91 -12.56
C ASP A 268 -1.40 -21.78 -11.12
N ALA A 269 -0.68 -21.02 -10.29
CA ALA A 269 -0.92 -20.84 -8.87
C ALA A 269 -1.84 -19.63 -8.60
N THR A 270 -3.01 -19.59 -9.24
CA THR A 270 -3.96 -18.45 -9.16
C THR A 270 -4.55 -18.20 -7.76
N GLY A 271 -4.43 -19.16 -6.85
CA GLY A 271 -4.78 -19.06 -5.43
C GLY A 271 -3.67 -18.55 -4.52
N VAL A 272 -2.45 -18.32 -5.05
CA VAL A 272 -1.41 -17.55 -4.37
C VAL A 272 -1.63 -16.07 -4.66
N LEU A 273 -2.17 -15.37 -3.67
CA LEU A 273 -2.48 -13.95 -3.74
C LEU A 273 -1.20 -13.12 -3.63
N THR A 274 -1.19 -11.95 -4.26
CA THR A 274 -0.10 -10.99 -4.11
C THR A 274 -0.63 -9.61 -3.74
N THR A 275 -0.03 -8.97 -2.74
CA THR A 275 -0.30 -7.57 -2.39
C THR A 275 0.97 -6.76 -2.36
N VAL A 276 0.99 -5.61 -3.02
CA VAL A 276 2.08 -4.63 -2.90
C VAL A 276 1.56 -3.43 -2.13
N VAL A 277 2.30 -3.00 -1.11
CA VAL A 277 1.94 -1.87 -0.26
C VAL A 277 2.89 -0.71 -0.55
N HIS A 278 2.33 0.48 -0.77
CA HIS A 278 3.08 1.72 -1.03
C HIS A 278 2.80 2.75 0.07
N PRO A 279 3.50 2.67 1.22
CA PRO A 279 3.42 3.70 2.23
C PRO A 279 4.06 5.00 1.75
N ASN A 280 3.42 6.12 2.07
CA ASN A 280 4.10 7.41 2.21
C ASN A 280 4.96 7.41 3.48
N PHE A 281 5.57 8.54 3.85
CA PHE A 281 6.40 8.62 5.06
C PHE A 281 5.66 8.14 6.32
N VAL A 282 6.28 7.21 7.06
CA VAL A 282 5.71 6.56 8.25
C VAL A 282 6.62 6.79 9.45
N ALA A 283 6.07 7.25 10.57
CA ALA A 283 6.76 7.44 11.83
C ALA A 283 7.29 6.09 12.37
N THR A 284 8.51 5.75 11.97
CA THR A 284 9.21 4.50 12.28
C THR A 284 10.68 4.81 12.55
N PRO A 285 11.44 3.86 13.15
CA PRO A 285 12.89 4.04 13.30
C PRO A 285 13.63 4.36 12.00
N LEU A 286 13.09 3.93 10.85
CA LEU A 286 13.66 4.16 9.52
C LEU A 286 13.72 5.65 9.13
N VAL A 287 12.72 6.46 9.54
CA VAL A 287 12.67 7.90 9.23
C VAL A 287 13.00 8.79 10.43
N ALA A 288 13.22 8.21 11.61
CA ALA A 288 13.35 8.96 12.86
C ALA A 288 14.40 10.08 12.78
N LYS A 289 15.54 9.81 12.13
CA LYS A 289 16.66 10.76 11.97
C LYS A 289 16.34 12.02 11.16
N PHE A 290 15.26 12.02 10.37
CA PHE A 290 14.88 13.14 9.51
C PHE A 290 13.38 13.47 9.58
N SER A 291 12.72 12.99 10.63
CA SER A 291 11.28 13.17 10.84
C SER A 291 10.90 14.64 11.03
N SER A 292 11.71 15.40 11.78
CA SER A 292 11.46 16.82 12.08
C SER A 292 11.51 17.70 10.84
N GLU A 293 12.41 17.39 9.91
CA GLU A 293 12.61 18.08 8.65
C GLU A 293 11.46 17.82 7.69
N LEU A 294 10.98 16.57 7.64
CA LEU A 294 9.79 16.19 6.87
C LEU A 294 8.55 16.96 7.36
N GLU A 295 8.34 17.02 8.67
CA GLU A 295 7.21 17.74 9.27
C GLU A 295 7.30 19.25 9.02
N LYS A 296 8.49 19.85 9.12
CA LYS A 296 8.73 21.26 8.72
C LYS A 296 8.44 21.51 7.23
N GLY A 297 8.67 20.50 6.38
CA GLY A 297 8.31 20.52 4.96
C GLY A 297 6.81 20.38 4.67
N GLY A 298 5.98 20.21 5.72
CA GLY A 298 4.54 20.05 5.63
C GLY A 298 4.08 18.63 5.33
N ILE A 299 4.93 17.62 5.55
CA ILE A 299 4.57 16.20 5.41
C ILE A 299 4.02 15.69 6.74
N ARG A 300 2.80 15.19 6.74
CA ARG A 300 2.24 14.47 7.89
C ARG A 300 2.65 13.00 7.85
N LEU A 301 3.41 12.58 8.85
CA LEU A 301 3.81 11.18 8.98
C LEU A 301 2.60 10.29 9.29
N LEU A 302 2.51 9.16 8.61
CA LEU A 302 1.57 8.08 8.96
C LEU A 302 2.06 7.35 10.21
N THR A 303 1.13 6.77 10.96
CA THR A 303 1.53 5.82 12.00
C THR A 303 1.86 4.47 11.36
N SER A 304 2.78 3.70 11.96
CA SER A 304 3.01 2.32 11.52
C SER A 304 1.77 1.45 11.66
N ASP A 305 0.88 1.77 12.60
CA ASP A 305 -0.38 1.06 12.79
C ASP A 305 -1.34 1.27 11.61
N ASP A 306 -1.48 2.51 11.10
CA ASP A 306 -2.36 2.79 9.95
C ASP A 306 -1.94 2.01 8.70
N VAL A 307 -0.63 1.86 8.49
CA VAL A 307 -0.08 1.10 7.37
C VAL A 307 -0.25 -0.39 7.58
N ALA A 308 0.08 -0.89 8.79
CA ALA A 308 -0.13 -2.27 9.16
C ALA A 308 -1.60 -2.68 9.02
N ARG A 309 -2.53 -1.81 9.44
CA ARG A 309 -3.98 -2.03 9.35
C ARG A 309 -4.46 -2.18 7.93
N GLN A 310 -4.00 -1.31 7.02
CA GLN A 310 -4.35 -1.41 5.60
C GLN A 310 -3.77 -2.69 4.97
N LEU A 311 -2.54 -3.06 5.33
CA LEU A 311 -1.89 -4.29 4.88
C LEU A 311 -2.63 -5.54 5.38
N THR A 312 -2.86 -5.67 6.68
CA THR A 312 -3.51 -6.85 7.27
C THR A 312 -4.98 -6.96 6.86
N ASN A 313 -5.70 -5.84 6.73
CA ASN A 313 -7.06 -5.84 6.17
C ASN A 313 -7.08 -6.45 4.76
N GLN A 314 -6.06 -6.18 3.93
CA GLN A 314 -5.97 -6.76 2.60
C GLN A 314 -5.73 -8.28 2.65
N VAL A 315 -4.88 -8.74 3.57
CA VAL A 315 -4.68 -10.17 3.85
C VAL A 315 -5.98 -10.82 4.31
N PHE A 316 -6.68 -10.23 5.29
CA PHE A 316 -7.94 -10.76 5.82
C PHE A 316 -9.09 -10.70 4.81
N ALA A 317 -9.05 -9.76 3.87
CA ALA A 317 -9.97 -9.72 2.73
C ALA A 317 -9.78 -10.92 1.79
N ARG A 318 -8.64 -11.61 1.86
CA ARG A 318 -8.27 -12.75 1.01
C ARG A 318 -8.30 -12.37 -0.45
N ARG A 319 -7.69 -11.23 -0.74
CA ARG A 319 -7.56 -10.66 -2.08
C ARG A 319 -6.16 -10.07 -2.27
N GLY A 320 -5.61 -10.24 -3.48
CA GLY A 320 -4.48 -9.46 -3.95
C GLY A 320 -4.89 -8.03 -4.31
N ALA A 321 -3.97 -7.08 -4.15
CA ALA A 321 -4.20 -5.66 -4.48
C ALA A 321 -2.90 -4.85 -4.47
N GLN A 322 -2.92 -3.70 -5.15
CA GLN A 322 -1.98 -2.62 -4.89
C GLN A 322 -2.60 -1.66 -3.86
N VAL A 323 -1.99 -1.58 -2.68
CA VAL A 323 -2.47 -0.78 -1.55
C VAL A 323 -1.60 0.47 -1.43
N VAL A 324 -2.19 1.65 -1.57
CA VAL A 324 -1.51 2.94 -1.39
C VAL A 324 -1.90 3.52 -0.05
N CYS A 325 -0.91 3.86 0.79
CA CYS A 325 -1.17 4.38 2.13
C CYS A 325 -0.67 5.83 2.23
N PRO A 326 -1.56 6.84 2.40
CA PRO A 326 -3.02 6.75 2.43
C PRO A 326 -3.65 6.65 1.03
N GLU A 327 -4.82 6.02 0.93
CA GLU A 327 -5.55 5.73 -0.34
C GLU A 327 -5.72 6.96 -1.25
N ARG A 328 -5.90 8.17 -0.67
CA ARG A 328 -6.03 9.42 -1.43
C ARG A 328 -4.84 9.72 -2.35
N LEU A 329 -3.67 9.12 -2.10
CA LEU A 329 -2.48 9.28 -2.93
C LEU A 329 -2.42 8.27 -4.09
N GLN A 330 -3.45 7.44 -4.30
CA GLN A 330 -3.48 6.44 -5.35
C GLN A 330 -3.27 7.03 -6.75
N PHE A 331 -3.69 8.27 -7.01
CA PHE A 331 -3.45 8.93 -8.30
C PHE A 331 -1.95 9.12 -8.63
N ILE A 332 -1.07 9.11 -7.62
CA ILE A 332 0.38 9.28 -7.81
C ILE A 332 1.01 8.08 -8.53
N THR A 333 0.36 6.90 -8.52
CA THR A 333 0.88 5.73 -9.25
C THR A 333 1.00 6.00 -10.75
N GLY A 334 0.11 6.82 -11.31
CA GLY A 334 0.14 7.28 -12.70
C GLY A 334 1.10 8.44 -12.98
N PHE A 335 1.81 8.97 -11.98
CA PHE A 335 2.68 10.15 -12.14
C PHE A 335 3.73 9.97 -13.24
N ARG A 336 4.27 8.75 -13.39
CA ARG A 336 5.28 8.43 -14.42
C ARG A 336 4.73 8.45 -15.84
N SER A 337 3.40 8.37 -16.01
CA SER A 337 2.73 8.43 -17.31
C SER A 337 2.42 9.86 -17.76
N LEU A 338 2.60 10.87 -16.90
CA LEU A 338 2.34 12.26 -17.24
C LEU A 338 3.42 12.83 -18.18
N PRO A 339 3.14 13.89 -18.96
CA PRO A 339 4.17 14.56 -19.74
C PRO A 339 5.34 15.09 -18.88
N ALA A 340 6.54 15.09 -19.45
CA ALA A 340 7.76 15.49 -18.73
C ALA A 340 7.68 16.91 -18.14
N TRP A 341 7.02 17.85 -18.82
CA TRP A 341 6.83 19.22 -18.36
C TRP A 341 5.97 19.34 -17.09
N ILE A 342 5.16 18.31 -16.75
CA ILE A 342 4.47 18.20 -15.46
C ILE A 342 5.40 17.53 -14.43
N GLN A 343 6.10 16.46 -14.85
CA GLN A 343 6.93 15.68 -13.94
C GLN A 343 8.10 16.48 -13.36
N PHE A 344 8.81 17.24 -14.20
CA PHE A 344 10.04 17.94 -13.81
C PHE A 344 9.82 18.99 -12.72
N PRO A 345 8.86 19.93 -12.83
CA PRO A 345 8.60 20.91 -11.78
C PRO A 345 8.24 20.25 -10.44
N VAL A 346 7.42 19.19 -10.47
CA VAL A 346 7.02 18.46 -9.25
C VAL A 346 8.22 17.78 -8.60
N ARG A 347 9.07 17.08 -9.37
CA ARG A 347 10.30 16.47 -8.86
C ARG A 347 11.25 17.50 -8.26
N ASN A 348 11.43 18.64 -8.93
CA ASN A 348 12.29 19.73 -8.45
C ASN A 348 11.75 20.36 -7.17
N MET A 349 10.43 20.53 -7.06
CA MET A 349 9.78 21.01 -5.83
C MET A 349 10.01 20.05 -4.65
N ILE A 350 9.83 18.74 -4.86
CA ILE A 350 10.09 17.73 -3.83
C ILE A 350 11.57 17.75 -3.43
N ALA A 351 12.48 17.78 -4.40
CA ALA A 351 13.92 17.83 -4.16
C ALA A 351 14.36 19.08 -3.39
N ALA A 352 13.75 20.25 -3.68
CA ALA A 352 14.05 21.49 -2.98
C ALA A 352 13.71 21.42 -1.47
N ASN A 353 12.61 20.75 -1.12
CA ASN A 353 12.20 20.54 0.27
C ASN A 353 13.12 19.54 1.00
N SER A 354 13.84 18.68 0.28
CA SER A 354 14.80 17.73 0.83
C SER A 354 16.22 18.28 0.98
N LYS A 355 16.48 19.57 0.70
CA LYS A 355 17.83 20.15 0.84
C LYS A 355 18.36 20.10 2.28
N ASN A 356 17.46 20.24 3.25
CA ASN A 356 17.77 20.32 4.68
C ASN A 356 17.64 18.97 5.42
N ILE A 357 17.20 17.91 4.71
CA ILE A 357 17.28 16.51 5.13
C ILE A 357 18.64 15.98 4.72
#